data_AF-X1K0P5-F1
#
_entry.id   AF-X1K0P5-F1
#
_cell.length_a   1.000
_cell.length_b   1.000
_cell.length_c   1.000
_cell.angle_alpha   90.00
_cell.angle_beta   90.00
_cell.angle_gamma   90.00
#
_symmetry.space_group_name_H-M   'P 1'
#
loop_
_entity.id
_entity.type
_entity.pdbx_description
1 polymer ?
#
loop_
_entity_poly.entity_id
_entity_poly.type
_entity_poly.pdbx_seq_one_letter_code
_entity_poly.pdbx_strand_id
1 'polypeptide(L)'
;TIREGFSPQTGMDVHLEVANLDLGLINLLTDEVYISRGTAAADLTLTGNLLKPEVVGYAQVEDTDLAVGRIGSEIRNLEVELFLTNNLVSVDPDKPLLADMDQGTLKAWGSIYLPIPLGMPTFDVSISADGIVLRGIPQVTGIVSASGKLEGTPGKNLTASGEVLVHEGLVTMEFFTSRSGYASSLNSMDIHLDIYAKNNVWLRNSSADIEFSCDMALSRESGRYEISGKLSAIRGYFYFFKR
;
A
#
# COMPACT_ATOMS: atom_id res chain seq x y z
N THR A 1 -22.32 7.26 -47.88
CA THR A 1 -22.95 8.35 -47.09
C THR A 1 -23.33 7.80 -45.74
N ILE A 2 -22.50 8.07 -44.72
CA ILE A 2 -22.73 7.63 -43.34
C ILE A 2 -23.83 8.54 -42.79
N ARG A 3 -24.94 7.95 -42.32
CA ARG A 3 -26.05 8.68 -41.71
C ARG A 3 -25.77 8.96 -40.24
N GLU A 4 -26.08 10.19 -39.89
CA GLU A 4 -26.01 10.91 -38.61
C GLU A 4 -26.44 10.12 -37.36
N GLY A 5 -25.80 10.45 -36.23
CA GLY A 5 -26.57 10.88 -35.06
C GLY A 5 -26.54 10.02 -33.80
N PHE A 6 -25.37 9.52 -33.34
CA PHE A 6 -25.27 9.17 -31.92
C PHE A 6 -25.18 10.47 -31.12
N SER A 7 -26.28 10.89 -30.50
CA SER A 7 -26.30 12.06 -29.61
C SER A 7 -25.94 11.60 -28.19
N PRO A 8 -24.81 12.04 -27.61
CA PRO A 8 -24.38 11.66 -26.25
C PRO A 8 -25.26 12.26 -25.13
N GLN A 9 -26.46 12.72 -25.45
CA GLN A 9 -27.42 13.42 -24.58
C GLN A 9 -28.54 12.51 -24.06
N THR A 10 -28.68 11.30 -24.58
CA THR A 10 -29.68 10.34 -24.08
C THR A 10 -29.19 9.79 -22.75
N GLY A 11 -30.01 9.93 -21.71
CA GLY A 11 -29.73 9.32 -20.41
C GLY A 11 -29.59 7.80 -20.55
N MET A 12 -28.55 7.25 -19.94
CA MET A 12 -28.32 5.84 -19.73
C MET A 12 -28.96 5.45 -18.40
N ASP A 13 -29.54 4.26 -18.36
CA ASP A 13 -29.97 3.56 -17.15
C ASP A 13 -29.65 2.09 -17.39
N VAL A 14 -28.55 1.64 -16.83
CA VAL A 14 -27.98 0.30 -17.04
C VAL A 14 -27.75 -0.34 -15.69
N HIS A 15 -28.36 -1.49 -15.49
CA HIS A 15 -28.12 -2.35 -14.34
C HIS A 15 -27.17 -3.48 -14.76
N LEU A 16 -26.10 -3.65 -13.98
CA LEU A 16 -25.06 -4.65 -14.19
C LEU A 16 -24.96 -5.52 -12.94
N GLU A 17 -25.30 -6.79 -13.09
CA GLU A 17 -25.13 -7.81 -12.08
C GLU A 17 -24.04 -8.80 -12.53
N VAL A 18 -23.03 -8.99 -11.69
CA VAL A 18 -21.91 -9.90 -11.92
C VAL A 18 -21.76 -10.75 -10.66
N ALA A 19 -21.93 -12.06 -10.78
CA ALA A 19 -21.89 -12.94 -9.61
C ALA A 19 -20.52 -13.58 -9.36
N ASN A 20 -19.69 -13.75 -10.40
CA ASN A 20 -18.42 -14.45 -10.27
C ASN A 20 -17.45 -14.01 -11.36
N LEU A 21 -16.81 -12.85 -11.14
CA LEU A 21 -15.75 -12.32 -11.99
C LEU A 21 -14.40 -12.83 -11.48
N ASP A 22 -13.64 -13.50 -12.34
CA ASP A 22 -12.24 -13.84 -12.07
C ASP A 22 -11.38 -12.57 -12.08
N LEU A 23 -10.79 -12.25 -10.93
CA LEU A 23 -9.94 -11.08 -10.76
C LEU A 23 -8.56 -11.22 -11.41
N GLY A 24 -8.17 -12.43 -11.84
CA GLY A 24 -6.96 -12.65 -12.63
C GLY A 24 -6.95 -11.86 -13.95
N LEU A 25 -8.12 -11.43 -14.45
CA LEU A 25 -8.23 -10.57 -15.63
C LEU A 25 -7.67 -9.16 -15.41
N ILE A 26 -7.56 -8.68 -14.16
CA ILE A 26 -6.98 -7.36 -13.82
C ILE A 26 -5.49 -7.31 -14.21
N ASN A 27 -4.81 -8.45 -14.23
CA ASN A 27 -3.41 -8.55 -14.65
C ASN A 27 -3.19 -8.14 -16.12
N LEU A 28 -4.24 -8.08 -16.95
CA LEU A 28 -4.16 -7.59 -18.33
C LEU A 28 -4.18 -6.05 -18.41
N LEU A 29 -4.58 -5.38 -17.32
CA LEU A 29 -4.80 -3.94 -17.26
C LEU A 29 -3.66 -3.20 -16.57
N THR A 30 -2.93 -3.88 -15.68
CA THR A 30 -1.83 -3.27 -14.93
C THR A 30 -0.77 -4.31 -14.55
N ASP A 31 0.49 -3.89 -14.55
CA ASP A 31 1.63 -4.67 -14.06
C ASP A 31 1.99 -4.31 -12.60
N GLU A 32 1.29 -3.33 -11.99
CA GLU A 32 1.62 -2.86 -10.63
C GLU A 32 1.10 -3.79 -9.53
N VAL A 33 0.02 -4.51 -9.82
CA VAL A 33 -0.62 -5.49 -8.94
C VAL A 33 -0.76 -6.78 -9.72
N TYR A 34 -0.27 -7.87 -9.14
CA TYR A 34 -0.46 -9.20 -9.69
C TYR A 34 -1.42 -9.99 -8.81
N ILE A 35 -2.54 -10.43 -9.38
CA ILE A 35 -3.56 -11.24 -8.71
C ILE A 35 -3.41 -12.68 -9.17
N SER A 36 -3.09 -13.59 -8.26
CA SER A 36 -2.91 -15.02 -8.57
C SER A 36 -4.21 -15.80 -8.46
N ARG A 37 -5.11 -15.37 -7.57
CA ARG A 37 -6.46 -15.91 -7.35
C ARG A 37 -7.36 -14.80 -6.82
N GLY A 38 -8.65 -14.85 -7.13
CA GLY A 38 -9.65 -14.02 -6.48
C GLY A 38 -10.93 -13.96 -7.30
N THR A 39 -12.06 -13.79 -6.63
CA THR A 39 -13.36 -13.60 -7.29
C THR A 39 -14.02 -12.34 -6.80
N ALA A 40 -14.76 -11.69 -7.70
CA ALA A 40 -15.61 -10.55 -7.35
C ALA A 40 -17.05 -10.75 -7.79
N ALA A 41 -17.96 -10.32 -6.92
CA ALA A 41 -19.36 -10.09 -7.26
C ALA A 41 -19.63 -8.58 -7.24
N ALA A 42 -20.51 -8.09 -8.10
CA ALA A 42 -20.90 -6.70 -8.14
C ALA A 42 -22.34 -6.55 -8.62
N ASP A 43 -23.06 -5.62 -8.00
CA ASP A 43 -24.36 -5.14 -8.45
C ASP A 43 -24.24 -3.62 -8.54
N LEU A 44 -24.29 -3.11 -9.78
CA LEU A 44 -24.08 -1.71 -10.12
C LEU A 44 -25.22 -1.19 -10.96
N THR A 45 -25.68 0.01 -10.63
CA THR A 45 -26.62 0.80 -11.44
C THR A 45 -25.90 2.03 -11.97
N LEU A 46 -25.91 2.18 -13.30
CA LEU A 46 -25.28 3.28 -14.01
C LEU A 46 -26.36 4.16 -14.64
N THR A 47 -26.50 5.38 -14.13
CA THR A 47 -27.43 6.40 -14.62
C THR A 47 -26.69 7.59 -15.24
N GLY A 48 -27.41 8.55 -15.82
CA GLY A 48 -26.82 9.80 -16.32
C GLY A 48 -26.37 9.71 -17.78
N ASN A 49 -25.35 10.47 -18.19
CA ASN A 49 -24.87 10.44 -19.59
C ASN A 49 -23.50 9.79 -19.71
N LEU A 50 -23.10 9.38 -20.91
CA LEU A 50 -21.81 8.68 -21.13
C LEU A 50 -20.56 9.49 -20.73
N LEU A 51 -20.66 10.82 -20.63
CA LEU A 51 -19.54 11.69 -20.24
C LEU A 51 -19.50 11.96 -18.73
N LYS A 52 -20.62 11.76 -18.04
CA LYS A 52 -20.85 11.96 -16.61
C LYS A 52 -21.82 10.89 -16.11
N PRO A 53 -21.40 9.61 -16.11
CA PRO A 53 -22.21 8.56 -15.53
C PRO A 53 -22.26 8.75 -14.01
N GLU A 54 -23.42 8.49 -13.44
CA GLU A 54 -23.61 8.29 -12.02
C GLU A 54 -23.62 6.77 -11.79
N VAL A 55 -22.79 6.28 -10.87
CA VAL A 55 -22.63 4.85 -10.60
C VAL A 55 -22.98 4.61 -9.15
N VAL A 56 -23.96 3.77 -8.86
CA VAL A 56 -24.30 3.39 -7.48
C VAL A 56 -24.37 1.88 -7.39
N GLY A 57 -23.80 1.31 -6.34
CA GLY A 57 -23.89 -0.12 -6.11
C GLY A 57 -22.90 -0.61 -5.08
N TYR A 58 -22.73 -1.93 -5.06
CA TYR A 58 -21.79 -2.61 -4.18
C TYR A 58 -20.96 -3.61 -4.98
N ALA A 59 -19.75 -3.87 -4.50
CA ALA A 59 -18.90 -4.95 -4.97
C ALA A 59 -18.35 -5.70 -3.77
N GLN A 60 -18.22 -7.01 -3.92
CA GLN A 60 -17.62 -7.89 -2.93
C GLN A 60 -16.45 -8.60 -3.58
N VAL A 61 -15.33 -8.62 -2.89
CA VAL A 61 -14.12 -9.33 -3.28
C VAL A 61 -13.80 -10.35 -2.20
N GLU A 62 -13.57 -11.59 -2.61
CA GLU A 62 -13.31 -12.72 -1.71
C GLU A 62 -12.11 -13.54 -2.18
N ASP A 63 -11.50 -14.28 -1.25
CA ASP A 63 -10.44 -15.27 -1.48
C ASP A 63 -9.30 -14.80 -2.38
N THR A 64 -8.97 -13.50 -2.28
CA THR A 64 -8.05 -12.85 -3.22
C THR A 64 -6.62 -12.88 -2.71
N ASP A 65 -5.72 -13.40 -3.54
CA ASP A 65 -4.28 -13.42 -3.31
C ASP A 65 -3.62 -12.45 -4.30
N LEU A 66 -2.95 -11.43 -3.76
CA LEU A 66 -2.31 -10.38 -4.54
C LEU A 66 -0.87 -10.13 -4.09
N ALA A 67 0.00 -9.91 -5.07
CA ALA A 67 1.37 -9.50 -4.86
C ALA A 67 1.53 -8.04 -5.30
N VAL A 68 2.01 -7.20 -4.38
CA VAL A 68 2.39 -5.81 -4.69
C VAL A 68 3.90 -5.77 -4.90
N GLY A 69 4.33 -5.61 -6.15
CA GLY A 69 5.73 -5.83 -6.56
C GLY A 69 6.78 -5.02 -5.79
N ARG A 70 6.42 -3.87 -5.19
CA ARG A 70 7.35 -3.01 -4.42
C ARG A 70 7.49 -3.38 -2.95
N ILE A 71 6.54 -4.08 -2.36
CA ILE A 71 6.52 -4.38 -0.92
C ILE A 71 7.21 -5.73 -0.63
N GLY A 72 7.39 -6.57 -1.66
CA GLY A 72 8.10 -7.85 -1.56
C GLY A 72 7.39 -8.84 -0.64
N SER A 73 6.09 -8.66 -0.42
CA SER A 73 5.24 -9.47 0.45
C SER A 73 3.93 -9.76 -0.27
N GLU A 74 3.35 -10.92 0.00
CA GLU A 74 2.08 -11.37 -0.58
C GLU A 74 0.95 -11.09 0.41
N ILE A 75 -0.14 -10.51 -0.10
CA ILE A 75 -1.38 -10.31 0.63
C ILE A 75 -2.32 -11.43 0.20
N ARG A 76 -2.82 -12.22 1.15
CA ARG A 76 -3.58 -13.45 0.91
C ARG A 76 -4.93 -13.39 1.60
N ASN A 77 -5.88 -14.18 1.11
CA ASN A 77 -7.22 -14.30 1.68
C ASN A 77 -7.87 -12.91 1.88
N LEU A 78 -7.69 -12.02 0.91
CA LEU A 78 -8.28 -10.68 0.97
C LEU A 78 -9.79 -10.78 0.79
N GLU A 79 -10.49 -10.20 1.76
CA GLU A 79 -11.94 -10.05 1.79
C GLU A 79 -12.28 -8.57 1.98
N VAL A 80 -13.14 -8.04 1.11
CA VAL A 80 -13.62 -6.66 1.23
C VAL A 80 -14.99 -6.47 0.60
N GLU A 81 -15.83 -5.69 1.29
CA GLU A 81 -17.08 -5.15 0.77
C GLU A 81 -16.87 -3.66 0.43
N LEU A 82 -17.19 -3.30 -0.80
CA LEU A 82 -17.00 -1.97 -1.37
C LEU A 82 -18.35 -1.37 -1.75
N PHE A 83 -18.56 -0.12 -1.37
CA PHE A 83 -19.67 0.70 -1.85
C PHE A 83 -19.17 1.66 -2.91
N LEU A 84 -19.91 1.74 -4.01
CA LEU A 84 -19.64 2.67 -5.10
C LEU A 84 -20.75 3.71 -5.11
N THR A 85 -20.38 4.99 -5.01
CA THR A 85 -21.31 6.12 -5.15
C THR A 85 -20.66 7.19 -6.00
N ASN A 86 -21.17 7.34 -7.22
CA ASN A 86 -20.58 8.09 -8.32
C ASN A 86 -19.15 7.67 -8.61
N ASN A 87 -18.21 8.47 -8.17
CA ASN A 87 -16.77 8.28 -8.32
C ASN A 87 -16.08 7.93 -7.01
N LEU A 88 -16.82 7.77 -5.92
CA LEU A 88 -16.28 7.34 -4.64
C LEU A 88 -16.43 5.83 -4.51
N VAL A 89 -15.32 5.14 -4.29
CA VAL A 89 -15.29 3.75 -3.84
C VAL A 89 -14.90 3.76 -2.37
N SER A 90 -15.72 3.22 -1.49
CA SER A 90 -15.44 3.18 -0.05
C SER A 90 -15.55 1.77 0.48
N VAL A 91 -14.66 1.41 1.39
CA VAL A 91 -14.79 0.19 2.18
C VAL A 91 -15.96 0.35 3.14
N ASP A 92 -16.71 -0.72 3.37
CA ASP A 92 -17.75 -0.75 4.41
C ASP A 92 -17.17 -0.27 5.77
N PRO A 93 -17.74 0.77 6.40
CA PRO A 93 -17.24 1.30 7.67
C PRO A 93 -17.32 0.29 8.83
N ASP A 94 -18.24 -0.67 8.77
CA ASP A 94 -18.45 -1.70 9.78
C ASP A 94 -17.65 -2.98 9.49
N LYS A 95 -17.20 -3.16 8.24
CA LYS A 95 -16.41 -4.30 7.78
C LYS A 95 -15.15 -3.83 7.04
N PRO A 96 -14.05 -3.57 7.76
CA PRO A 96 -12.80 -3.22 7.10
C PRO A 96 -12.37 -4.37 6.17
N LEU A 97 -11.58 -4.03 5.16
CA LEU A 97 -10.83 -5.03 4.42
C LEU A 97 -9.99 -5.83 5.41
N LEU A 98 -10.03 -7.15 5.30
CA LEU A 98 -9.19 -8.07 6.06
C LEU A 98 -8.35 -8.89 5.09
N ALA A 99 -7.08 -9.10 5.43
CA ALA A 99 -6.20 -9.98 4.69
C ALA A 99 -5.06 -10.51 5.58
N ASP A 100 -4.47 -11.62 5.15
CA ASP A 100 -3.24 -12.14 5.71
C ASP A 100 -2.04 -11.55 4.95
N MET A 101 -0.98 -11.19 5.65
CA MET A 101 0.27 -10.72 5.02
C MET A 101 1.45 -11.44 5.68
N ASP A 102 2.03 -12.38 4.95
CA ASP A 102 2.93 -13.40 5.49
C ASP A 102 2.32 -14.15 6.69
N GLN A 103 2.83 -13.91 7.91
CA GLN A 103 2.34 -14.49 9.16
C GLN A 103 1.48 -13.51 9.99
N GLY A 104 1.35 -12.27 9.52
CA GLY A 104 0.61 -11.21 10.18
C GLY A 104 -0.75 -10.96 9.53
N THR A 105 -1.45 -9.97 10.06
CA THR A 105 -2.76 -9.54 9.56
C THR A 105 -2.70 -8.11 9.04
N LEU A 106 -3.51 -7.82 8.03
CA LEU A 106 -3.70 -6.51 7.43
C LEU A 106 -5.18 -6.13 7.52
N LYS A 107 -5.43 -4.89 7.95
CA LYS A 107 -6.73 -4.25 7.93
C LYS A 107 -6.64 -2.94 7.16
N ALA A 108 -7.62 -2.64 6.33
CA ALA A 108 -7.70 -1.35 5.66
C ALA A 108 -9.16 -0.86 5.58
N TRP A 109 -9.33 0.45 5.64
CA TRP A 109 -10.62 1.11 5.50
C TRP A 109 -10.44 2.50 4.93
N GLY A 110 -11.54 3.13 4.53
CA GLY A 110 -11.54 4.47 3.95
C GLY A 110 -12.07 4.44 2.52
N SER A 111 -11.56 5.35 1.69
CA SER A 111 -12.12 5.60 0.38
C SER A 111 -11.08 5.95 -0.69
N ILE A 112 -11.49 5.74 -1.93
CA ILE A 112 -10.73 6.04 -3.14
C ILE A 112 -11.67 6.80 -4.07
N TYR A 113 -11.24 8.00 -4.47
CA TYR A 113 -11.95 8.80 -5.46
C TYR A 113 -11.37 8.53 -6.85
N LEU A 114 -12.23 8.10 -7.77
CA LEU A 114 -11.93 7.74 -9.15
C LEU A 114 -12.36 8.89 -10.09
N PRO A 115 -11.45 9.77 -10.56
CA PRO A 115 -11.85 10.87 -11.43
C PRO A 115 -12.48 10.40 -12.74
N ILE A 116 -13.50 11.13 -13.20
CA ILE A 116 -14.19 10.92 -14.49
C ILE A 116 -14.02 12.21 -15.33
N PRO A 117 -13.45 12.16 -16.54
CA PRO A 117 -12.91 10.98 -17.24
C PRO A 117 -11.67 10.39 -16.54
N LEU A 118 -11.35 9.12 -16.87
CA LEU A 118 -10.24 8.33 -16.30
C LEU A 118 -8.98 9.17 -16.03
N GLY A 119 -8.56 9.19 -14.78
CA GLY A 119 -7.35 9.87 -14.31
C GLY A 119 -6.80 9.18 -13.06
N MET A 120 -5.76 9.78 -12.45
CA MET A 120 -5.13 9.21 -11.26
C MET A 120 -6.09 9.23 -10.06
N PRO A 121 -6.30 8.11 -9.36
CA PRO A 121 -7.17 8.05 -8.19
C PRO A 121 -6.61 8.89 -7.03
N THR A 122 -7.49 9.42 -6.19
CA THR A 122 -7.13 10.05 -4.93
C THR A 122 -7.48 9.11 -3.79
N PHE A 123 -6.52 8.86 -2.91
CA PHE A 123 -6.66 7.95 -1.78
C PHE A 123 -6.97 8.73 -0.51
N ASP A 124 -7.80 8.14 0.34
CA ASP A 124 -8.00 8.47 1.75
C ASP A 124 -8.21 7.14 2.49
N VAL A 125 -7.11 6.41 2.69
CA VAL A 125 -7.13 5.03 3.16
C VAL A 125 -6.33 4.92 4.45
N SER A 126 -6.95 4.39 5.49
CA SER A 126 -6.29 4.01 6.73
C SER A 126 -5.93 2.54 6.70
N ILE A 127 -4.75 2.21 7.23
CA ILE A 127 -4.17 0.88 7.20
C ILE A 127 -3.69 0.53 8.61
N SER A 128 -3.95 -0.70 9.04
CA SER A 128 -3.38 -1.29 10.24
C SER A 128 -2.84 -2.67 9.92
N ALA A 129 -1.59 -2.92 10.25
CA ALA A 129 -0.93 -4.19 10.07
C ALA A 129 -0.37 -4.67 11.41
N ASP A 130 -0.47 -5.96 11.69
CA ASP A 130 0.04 -6.55 12.92
C ASP A 130 0.88 -7.80 12.62
N GLY A 131 2.13 -7.81 13.11
CA GLY A 131 3.02 -8.96 12.99
C GLY A 131 3.50 -9.29 11.57
N ILE A 132 3.45 -8.33 10.64
CA ILE A 132 3.83 -8.54 9.23
C ILE A 132 5.35 -8.64 9.08
N VAL A 133 5.80 -9.39 8.07
CA VAL A 133 7.23 -9.53 7.78
C VAL A 133 7.65 -8.48 6.75
N LEU A 134 8.62 -7.63 7.12
CA LEU A 134 9.18 -6.66 6.20
C LEU A 134 10.34 -7.28 5.41
N ARG A 135 10.21 -7.40 4.08
CA ARG A 135 11.27 -7.93 3.19
C ARG A 135 11.60 -7.04 2.00
N GLY A 136 10.80 -6.02 1.72
CA GLY A 136 10.96 -5.14 0.57
C GLY A 136 12.16 -4.17 0.63
N ILE A 137 12.88 -4.10 1.75
CA ILE A 137 14.02 -3.20 1.93
C ILE A 137 15.34 -3.98 1.85
N PRO A 138 16.23 -3.71 0.87
CA PRO A 138 17.48 -4.44 0.74
C PRO A 138 18.34 -4.36 2.01
N GLN A 139 18.78 -5.53 2.50
CA GLN A 139 19.59 -5.70 3.72
C GLN A 139 18.86 -5.35 5.02
N VAL A 140 17.53 -5.29 4.99
CA VAL A 140 16.69 -5.09 6.17
C VAL A 140 15.58 -6.14 6.14
N THR A 141 15.43 -6.85 7.25
CA THR A 141 14.29 -7.75 7.49
C THR A 141 13.76 -7.49 8.88
N GLY A 142 12.48 -7.76 9.11
CA GLY A 142 11.91 -7.61 10.44
C GLY A 142 10.47 -8.06 10.56
N ILE A 143 9.98 -8.11 11.78
CA ILE A 143 8.57 -8.31 12.12
C ILE A 143 8.08 -6.99 12.71
N VAL A 144 7.04 -6.42 12.12
CA VAL A 144 6.52 -5.10 12.48
C VAL A 144 5.01 -5.09 12.63
N SER A 145 4.51 -4.22 13.49
CA SER A 145 3.12 -3.75 13.45
C SER A 145 3.13 -2.28 13.02
N ALA A 146 2.16 -1.87 12.22
CA ALA A 146 2.08 -0.51 11.72
C ALA A 146 0.63 -0.02 11.71
N SER A 147 0.44 1.28 11.93
CA SER A 147 -0.84 1.94 11.71
C SER A 147 -0.59 3.25 11.02
N GLY A 148 -1.31 3.52 9.95
CA GLY A 148 -1.04 4.69 9.13
C GLY A 148 -2.16 5.04 8.17
N LYS A 149 -1.86 6.03 7.34
CA LYS A 149 -2.77 6.59 6.36
C LYS A 149 -2.04 6.80 5.03
N LEU A 150 -2.73 6.51 3.94
CA LEU A 150 -2.35 6.83 2.58
C LEU A 150 -3.34 7.86 2.04
N GLU A 151 -2.85 9.07 1.77
CA GLU A 151 -3.68 10.19 1.36
C GLU A 151 -3.15 10.87 0.11
N GLY A 152 -4.04 11.36 -0.75
CA GLY A 152 -3.71 12.18 -1.90
C GLY A 152 -3.62 11.42 -3.21
N THR A 153 -3.07 12.07 -4.24
CA THR A 153 -3.05 11.54 -5.62
C THR A 153 -1.62 11.18 -6.05
N PRO A 154 -1.37 9.97 -6.59
CA PRO A 154 -0.07 9.59 -7.15
C PRO A 154 0.46 10.61 -8.16
N GLY A 155 1.75 10.93 -8.06
CA GLY A 155 2.40 11.92 -8.92
C GLY A 155 2.04 13.38 -8.64
N LYS A 156 1.25 13.66 -7.59
CA LYS A 156 0.93 15.02 -7.14
C LYS A 156 1.32 15.24 -5.68
N ASN A 157 0.57 14.63 -4.76
CA ASN A 157 0.63 14.89 -3.32
C ASN A 157 0.32 13.61 -2.51
N LEU A 158 0.70 12.45 -3.04
CA LEU A 158 0.50 11.19 -2.35
C LEU A 158 1.44 11.12 -1.14
N THR A 159 0.86 10.95 0.04
CA THR A 159 1.57 10.87 1.32
C THR A 159 1.19 9.58 2.03
N ALA A 160 2.20 8.86 2.52
CA ALA A 160 2.03 7.77 3.48
C ALA A 160 2.53 8.23 4.85
N SER A 161 1.67 8.21 5.86
CA SER A 161 2.01 8.62 7.24
C SER A 161 1.63 7.54 8.24
N GLY A 162 2.31 7.46 9.38
CA GLY A 162 1.91 6.54 10.44
C GLY A 162 2.99 6.19 11.44
N GLU A 163 2.67 5.22 12.28
CA GLU A 163 3.54 4.67 13.31
C GLU A 163 3.91 3.23 12.94
N VAL A 164 5.16 2.86 13.24
CA VAL A 164 5.71 1.53 13.02
C VAL A 164 6.36 1.06 14.31
N LEU A 165 5.83 -0.02 14.88
CA LEU A 165 6.42 -0.75 15.98
C LEU A 165 7.21 -1.93 15.44
N VAL A 166 8.52 -1.92 15.66
CA VAL A 166 9.42 -3.02 15.28
C VAL A 166 9.54 -3.98 16.46
N HIS A 167 9.07 -5.19 16.27
CA HIS A 167 9.18 -6.28 17.26
C HIS A 167 10.51 -7.01 17.11
N GLU A 168 10.91 -7.25 15.87
CA GLU A 168 12.18 -7.87 15.52
C GLU A 168 12.76 -7.19 14.29
N GLY A 169 14.07 -6.94 14.28
CA GLY A 169 14.74 -6.34 13.14
C GLY A 169 16.12 -6.92 12.94
N LEU A 170 16.50 -7.14 11.69
CA LEU A 170 17.85 -7.50 11.29
C LEU A 170 18.28 -6.60 10.12
N VAL A 171 19.30 -5.80 10.39
CA VAL A 171 19.97 -4.93 9.42
C VAL A 171 21.34 -5.51 9.15
N THR A 172 21.66 -5.75 7.88
CA THR A 172 22.95 -6.35 7.46
C THR A 172 23.76 -5.41 6.57
N MET A 173 23.52 -4.10 6.68
CA MET A 173 24.25 -3.07 5.94
C MET A 173 25.65 -2.88 6.52
N GLU A 174 26.66 -2.69 5.65
CA GLU A 174 28.05 -2.41 6.02
C GLU A 174 28.26 -0.90 6.22
N PHE A 175 29.13 -0.52 7.17
CA PHE A 175 29.36 0.90 7.53
C PHE A 175 30.03 1.76 6.45
N PHE A 176 30.62 1.15 5.41
CA PHE A 176 31.47 1.85 4.43
C PHE A 176 31.11 1.55 2.97
N THR A 177 29.93 1.02 2.69
CA THR A 177 29.47 0.93 1.31
C THR A 177 28.98 2.30 0.86
N SER A 178 29.71 2.95 -0.05
CA SER A 178 29.20 4.09 -0.81
C SER A 178 28.01 3.59 -1.63
N ARG A 179 26.80 3.71 -1.09
CA ARG A 179 25.60 3.61 -1.91
C ARG A 179 25.55 4.88 -2.74
N SER A 180 25.71 4.75 -4.06
CA SER A 180 25.09 5.66 -5.00
C SER A 180 23.65 5.81 -4.51
N GLY A 181 23.26 7.02 -4.09
CA GLY A 181 21.94 7.25 -3.53
C GLY A 181 20.89 6.60 -4.42
N TYR A 182 19.94 5.88 -3.83
CA TYR A 182 18.77 5.46 -4.57
C TYR A 182 18.22 6.72 -5.23
N ALA A 183 18.29 6.78 -6.57
CA ALA A 183 17.81 7.92 -7.32
C ALA A 183 16.32 8.04 -7.00
N SER A 184 16.00 8.94 -6.06
CA SER A 184 14.64 9.27 -5.70
C SER A 184 14.02 9.89 -6.94
N SER A 185 13.07 9.20 -7.55
CA SER A 185 12.23 9.86 -8.57
C SER A 185 11.56 11.06 -7.89
N LEU A 186 11.61 12.23 -8.53
CA LEU A 186 10.95 13.44 -8.02
C LEU A 186 9.42 13.28 -7.92
N ASN A 187 8.86 12.24 -8.56
CA ASN A 187 7.44 11.86 -8.51
C ASN A 187 7.16 10.78 -7.45
N SER A 188 7.94 10.76 -6.37
CA SER A 188 7.78 9.74 -5.35
C SER A 188 6.87 10.23 -4.22
N MET A 189 6.11 9.28 -3.67
CA MET A 189 5.27 9.46 -2.49
C MET A 189 6.06 10.07 -1.34
N ASP A 190 5.49 11.07 -0.68
CA ASP A 190 5.99 11.63 0.57
C ASP A 190 5.71 10.65 1.71
N ILE A 191 6.62 10.57 2.69
CA ILE A 191 6.57 9.57 3.76
C ILE A 191 6.80 10.26 5.11
N HIS A 192 5.98 9.96 6.12
CA HIS A 192 6.18 10.42 7.50
C HIS A 192 5.92 9.26 8.46
N LEU A 193 6.97 8.63 8.97
CA LEU A 193 6.86 7.46 9.83
C LEU A 193 7.55 7.70 11.16
N ASP A 194 6.83 7.47 12.25
CA ASP A 194 7.39 7.34 13.58
C ASP A 194 7.69 5.85 13.85
N ILE A 195 8.95 5.55 14.16
CA ILE A 195 9.49 4.18 14.23
C ILE A 195 9.98 3.92 15.65
N TYR A 196 9.41 2.89 16.27
CA TYR A 196 9.67 2.53 17.65
C TYR A 196 10.19 1.09 17.74
N ALA A 197 11.23 0.87 18.54
CA ALA A 197 11.69 -0.45 18.92
C ALA A 197 12.25 -0.43 20.34
N LYS A 198 11.77 -1.33 21.21
CA LYS A 198 12.30 -1.43 22.58
C LYS A 198 13.59 -2.25 22.66
N ASN A 199 13.72 -3.27 21.82
CA ASN A 199 14.85 -4.20 21.75
C ASN A 199 14.70 -5.08 20.49
N ASN A 200 15.55 -6.10 20.37
CA ASN A 200 15.53 -7.12 19.31
C ASN A 200 15.68 -6.58 17.88
N VAL A 201 16.25 -5.40 17.74
CA VAL A 201 16.70 -4.83 16.47
C VAL A 201 18.21 -4.94 16.39
N TRP A 202 18.71 -5.78 15.51
CA TRP A 202 20.12 -6.12 15.39
C TRP A 202 20.74 -5.56 14.12
N LEU A 203 21.86 -4.86 14.26
CA LEU A 203 22.80 -4.63 13.17
C LEU A 203 23.85 -5.74 13.18
N ARG A 204 23.85 -6.59 12.17
CA ARG A 204 24.82 -7.67 12.01
C ARG A 204 25.52 -7.56 10.67
N ASN A 205 26.77 -7.17 10.71
CA ASN A 205 27.62 -7.06 9.53
C ASN A 205 29.04 -7.51 9.88
N SER A 206 29.97 -7.40 8.92
CA SER A 206 31.35 -7.86 9.13
C SER A 206 32.14 -7.10 10.21
N SER A 207 31.60 -5.98 10.70
CA SER A 207 32.26 -5.07 11.66
C SER A 207 31.48 -4.91 12.96
N ALA A 208 30.24 -5.39 13.06
CA ALA A 208 29.39 -5.22 14.22
C ALA A 208 28.33 -6.32 14.36
N ASP A 209 28.04 -6.66 15.61
CA ASP A 209 26.86 -7.41 16.03
C ASP A 209 26.28 -6.67 17.24
N ILE A 210 25.38 -5.72 16.98
CA ILE A 210 24.88 -4.77 17.99
C ILE A 210 23.36 -4.75 17.97
N GLU A 211 22.77 -4.91 19.15
CA GLU A 211 21.35 -4.75 19.40
C GLU A 211 21.04 -3.30 19.78
N PHE A 212 19.96 -2.76 19.22
CA PHE A 212 19.50 -1.40 19.43
C PHE A 212 18.04 -1.34 19.92
N SER A 213 17.74 -0.25 20.63
CA SER A 213 16.41 0.31 20.77
C SER A 213 16.32 1.62 19.98
N CYS A 214 15.15 1.98 19.46
CA CYS A 214 14.94 3.22 18.74
C CYS A 214 13.60 3.90 19.06
N ASP A 215 13.63 5.22 18.93
CA ASP A 215 12.49 6.12 18.84
C ASP A 215 12.90 7.17 17.80
N MET A 216 12.51 6.95 16.55
CA MET A 216 13.01 7.68 15.39
C MET A 216 11.86 8.16 14.51
N ALA A 217 12.00 9.35 13.95
CA ALA A 217 11.14 9.83 12.88
C ALA A 217 11.88 9.73 11.55
N LEU A 218 11.23 9.12 10.55
CA LEU A 218 11.65 9.09 9.16
C LEU A 218 10.70 9.99 8.37
N SER A 219 11.22 11.02 7.73
CA SER A 219 10.48 11.79 6.75
C SER A 219 11.13 11.68 5.38
N ARG A 220 10.28 11.73 4.35
CA ARG A 220 10.68 11.91 2.97
C ARG A 220 9.76 12.94 2.35
N GLU A 221 10.33 14.07 1.97
CA GLU A 221 9.59 15.15 1.29
C GLU A 221 10.28 15.50 -0.01
N SER A 222 9.53 15.50 -1.12
CA SER A 222 10.07 15.84 -2.45
C SER A 222 11.34 15.05 -2.79
N GLY A 223 11.38 13.78 -2.39
CA GLY A 223 12.51 12.86 -2.60
C GLY A 223 13.67 12.98 -1.61
N ARG A 224 13.69 13.96 -0.70
CA ARG A 224 14.74 14.11 0.31
C ARG A 224 14.38 13.35 1.57
N TYR A 225 15.26 12.47 2.01
CA TYR A 225 15.10 11.72 3.25
C TYR A 225 15.73 12.47 4.42
N GLU A 226 15.02 12.50 5.53
CA GLU A 226 15.51 12.96 6.83
C GLU A 226 15.16 11.91 7.89
N ILE A 227 16.14 11.62 8.76
CA ILE A 227 15.97 10.71 9.88
C ILE A 227 16.41 11.46 11.13
N SER A 228 15.57 11.48 12.15
CA SER A 228 15.84 12.13 13.42
C SER A 228 15.38 11.26 14.59
N GLY A 229 15.78 11.63 15.81
CA GLY A 229 15.38 10.93 17.04
C GLY A 229 16.54 10.25 17.76
N LYS A 230 16.22 9.21 18.52
CA LYS A 230 17.14 8.51 19.42
C LYS A 230 17.33 7.06 18.97
N LEU A 231 18.59 6.70 18.77
CA LEU A 231 19.05 5.32 18.64
C LEU A 231 19.96 5.01 19.82
N SER A 232 19.77 3.87 20.48
CA SER A 232 20.58 3.48 21.64
C SER A 232 21.04 2.03 21.51
N ALA A 233 22.35 1.82 21.59
CA ALA A 233 22.91 0.48 21.65
C ALA A 233 22.60 -0.12 23.03
N ILE A 234 21.94 -1.28 23.03
CA ILE A 234 21.61 -2.02 24.25
C ILE A 234 22.79 -2.89 24.66
N ARG A 235 23.31 -3.67 23.69
CA ARG A 235 24.46 -4.57 23.86
C ARG A 235 25.04 -4.91 22.50
N GLY A 236 26.27 -5.40 22.50
CA GLY A 236 26.88 -5.95 21.29
C GLY A 236 28.39 -5.80 21.23
N TYR A 237 28.92 -6.15 20.08
CA TYR A 237 30.34 -6.07 19.77
C TYR A 237 30.55 -5.20 18.53
N PHE A 238 31.57 -4.36 18.60
CA PHE A 238 32.14 -3.73 17.42
C PHE A 238 33.53 -4.32 17.20
N TYR A 239 33.75 -4.88 16.03
CA TYR A 239 35.00 -5.52 15.65
C TYR A 239 35.89 -4.48 14.97
N PHE A 240 36.78 -3.88 15.75
CA PHE A 240 37.96 -3.23 15.19
C PHE A 240 38.93 -4.35 14.77
N PHE A 241 39.56 -4.22 13.60
CA PHE A 241 40.44 -5.21 12.92
C PHE A 241 39.74 -6.16 11.91
N LYS A 242 39.55 -5.69 10.68
CA LYS A 242 39.68 -6.58 9.51
C LYS A 242 41.17 -6.72 9.18
N ARG A 243 41.66 -7.95 9.12
CA ARG A 243 42.89 -8.27 8.37
C ARG A 243 42.65 -8.07 6.89
#